data_AF-A0A4R3VUJ7-F1
#
_entry.id   AF-A0A4R3VUJ7-F1
#
_cell.length_a   1.000
_cell.length_b   1.000
_cell.length_c   1.000
_cell.angle_alpha   90.00
_cell.angle_beta   90.00
_cell.angle_gamma   90.00
#
_symmetry.space_group_name_H-M   'P 1'
#
loop_
_entity.id
_entity.type
_entity.pdbx_description
1 polymer ?
#
loop_
_entity_poly.entity_id
_entity_poly.type
_entity_poly.pdbx_seq_one_letter_code
_entity_poly.pdbx_strand_id
1 'polypeptide(L)'
;MYLDAINNIKIIKSTKGKSDLTFKEVVVGECKDSDEVIVRLKALQKDFENNPSYEFLHGLKDHMSISFRDIMTDEEIRFYASDE
;
A
#
# COMPACT_ATOMS: atom_id res chain seq x y z
N MET A 1 8.24 10.69 31.24
CA MET A 1 6.86 11.00 30.79
C MET A 1 6.81 10.70 29.31
N TYR A 2 5.97 9.72 28.98
CA TYR A 2 5.48 9.27 27.67
C TYR A 2 6.27 9.75 26.45
N LEU A 3 7.07 8.83 25.89
CA LEU A 3 7.35 8.84 24.47
C LEU A 3 5.99 8.96 23.78
N ASP A 4 5.81 10.06 23.07
CA ASP A 4 4.73 10.33 22.14
C ASP A 4 4.78 9.24 21.05
N ALA A 5 4.41 8.01 21.41
CA ALA A 5 3.97 7.00 20.47
C ALA A 5 2.63 7.50 19.96
N ILE A 6 2.68 8.53 19.10
CA ILE A 6 1.61 8.73 18.16
C ILE A 6 1.63 7.43 17.36
N ASN A 7 0.69 6.53 17.64
CA ASN A 7 0.42 5.32 16.86
C ASN A 7 0.02 5.79 15.45
N ASN A 8 1.00 6.25 14.68
CA ASN A 8 0.81 6.66 13.31
C ASN A 8 0.75 5.38 12.51
N ILE A 9 -0.37 5.15 11.86
CA ILE A 9 -0.58 4.03 10.97
C ILE A 9 0.29 4.26 9.73
N LYS A 10 1.28 3.40 9.53
CA LYS A 10 2.21 3.47 8.41
C LYS A 10 1.60 2.74 7.22
N ILE A 11 1.55 3.40 6.08
CA ILE A 11 1.21 2.76 4.81
C ILE A 11 2.50 2.20 4.23
N ILE A 12 2.60 0.88 4.21
CA ILE A 12 3.71 0.14 3.65
C ILE A 12 3.34 -0.26 2.23
N LYS A 13 4.21 0.07 1.27
CA LYS A 13 4.20 -0.46 -0.09
C LYS A 13 5.20 -1.60 -0.15
N SER A 14 4.70 -2.83 -0.25
CA SER A 14 5.47 -4.01 -0.61
C SER A 14 5.44 -4.18 -2.13
N THR A 15 6.62 -4.33 -2.72
CA THR A 15 6.78 -4.62 -4.14
C THR A 15 7.57 -5.89 -4.29
N LYS A 16 7.02 -6.83 -5.06
CA LYS A 16 7.63 -8.11 -5.33
C LYS A 16 7.90 -8.24 -6.82
N GLY A 17 9.17 -8.21 -7.17
CA GLY A 17 9.60 -8.50 -8.52
C GLY A 17 9.43 -9.98 -8.86
N LYS A 18 9.04 -10.31 -10.09
CA LYS A 18 8.96 -11.72 -10.54
C LYS A 18 10.30 -12.45 -10.45
N SER A 19 11.40 -11.71 -10.68
CA SER A 19 12.78 -12.22 -10.60
C SER A 19 13.46 -11.89 -9.26
N ASP A 20 12.81 -11.10 -8.41
CA ASP A 20 13.39 -10.64 -7.15
C ASP A 20 12.89 -11.55 -6.03
N LEU A 21 13.81 -12.30 -5.41
CA LEU A 21 13.50 -13.11 -4.23
C LEU A 21 13.22 -12.24 -2.98
N THR A 22 13.44 -10.94 -3.10
CA THR A 22 13.33 -9.96 -2.02
C THR A 22 12.06 -9.12 -2.19
N PHE A 23 11.23 -9.09 -1.15
CA PHE A 23 10.14 -8.14 -1.04
C PHE A 23 10.71 -6.77 -0.68
N LYS A 24 10.43 -5.77 -1.50
CA LYS A 24 10.80 -4.38 -1.22
C LYS A 24 9.64 -3.70 -0.52
N GLU A 25 9.73 -3.63 0.80
CA GLU A 25 8.78 -2.92 1.65
C GLU A 25 9.29 -1.51 1.93
N VAL A 26 8.53 -0.51 1.52
CA VAL A 26 8.85 0.90 1.76
C VAL A 26 7.66 1.60 2.39
N VAL A 27 7.89 2.38 3.43
CA VAL A 27 6.86 3.24 4.02
C VAL A 27 6.60 4.38 3.05
N VAL A 28 5.41 4.41 2.44
CA VAL A 28 5.01 5.47 1.51
C VAL A 28 4.32 6.63 2.22
N GLY A 29 3.92 6.43 3.47
CA GLY A 29 3.51 7.52 4.35
C GLY A 29 3.00 7.03 5.69
N GLU A 30 2.73 8.01 6.53
CA GLU A 30 2.29 7.83 7.90
C GLU A 30 0.98 8.61 8.07
N CYS A 31 -0.02 7.97 8.64
CA CYS A 31 -1.35 8.51 8.85
C CYS A 31 -1.64 8.51 10.34
N LYS A 32 -2.35 9.53 10.82
CA LYS A 32 -2.68 9.63 12.25
C LYS A 32 -3.91 8.79 12.64
N ASP A 33 -4.78 8.54 11.68
CA ASP A 33 -6.07 7.90 11.88
C ASP A 33 -6.39 6.93 10.74
N SER A 34 -7.20 5.92 11.06
CA SER A 34 -7.68 4.93 10.07
C SER A 34 -8.47 5.57 8.93
N ASP A 35 -9.10 6.73 9.16
CA ASP A 35 -9.82 7.47 8.12
C ASP A 35 -8.85 8.03 7.07
N GLU A 36 -7.73 8.65 7.52
CA GLU A 36 -6.66 9.11 6.61
C GLU A 36 -6.05 7.95 5.81
N VAL A 37 -5.84 6.81 6.46
CA VAL A 37 -5.35 5.59 5.81
C VAL A 37 -6.26 5.17 4.67
N ILE A 38 -7.58 5.13 4.92
CA ILE A 38 -8.57 4.75 3.92
C ILE A 38 -8.58 5.78 2.78
N VAL A 39 -8.56 7.08 3.08
CA VAL A 39 -8.52 8.15 2.07
C VAL A 39 -7.29 8.02 1.19
N ARG A 40 -6.10 7.78 1.78
CA ARG A 40 -4.86 7.61 1.04
C ARG A 40 -4.84 6.34 0.21
N LEU A 41 -5.23 5.21 0.78
CA LEU A 41 -5.29 3.94 0.06
C LEU A 41 -6.30 4.01 -1.09
N LYS A 42 -7.41 4.73 -0.92
CA LYS A 42 -8.42 4.95 -1.97
C LYS A 42 -7.90 5.89 -3.06
N ALA A 43 -7.14 6.92 -2.69
CA ALA A 43 -6.48 7.80 -3.66
C ALA A 43 -5.44 7.03 -4.47
N LEU A 44 -4.60 6.20 -3.81
CA LEU A 44 -3.65 5.30 -4.48
C LEU A 44 -4.39 4.35 -5.41
N GLN A 45 -5.43 3.67 -4.92
CA GLN A 45 -6.22 2.75 -5.73
C GLN A 45 -6.74 3.41 -6.99
N LYS A 46 -7.33 4.61 -6.87
CA LYS A 46 -7.82 5.35 -8.02
C LYS A 46 -6.69 5.76 -8.97
N ASP A 47 -5.53 6.15 -8.46
CA ASP A 47 -4.37 6.49 -9.29
C ASP A 47 -3.90 5.27 -10.08
N PHE A 48 -3.70 4.12 -9.43
CA PHE A 48 -3.33 2.86 -10.07
C PHE A 48 -4.40 2.34 -11.04
N GLU A 49 -5.69 2.43 -10.71
CA GLU A 49 -6.79 2.07 -11.61
C GLU A 49 -6.87 2.97 -12.85
N ASN A 50 -6.45 4.24 -12.75
CA ASN A 50 -6.37 5.13 -13.91
C ASN A 50 -5.13 4.86 -14.78
N ASN A 51 -4.15 4.10 -14.27
CA ASN A 51 -2.96 3.75 -15.02
C ASN A 51 -3.17 2.40 -15.74
N PRO A 52 -3.18 2.37 -17.09
CA PRO A 52 -3.37 1.13 -17.85
C PRO A 52 -2.20 0.14 -17.73
N SER A 53 -1.08 0.57 -17.13
CA SER A 53 0.08 -0.28 -16.85
C SER A 53 -0.08 -1.17 -15.63
N TYR A 54 -1.09 -0.94 -14.78
CA TYR A 54 -1.31 -1.72 -13.56
C TYR A 54 -2.69 -2.39 -13.59
N GLU A 55 -2.71 -3.68 -13.30
CA GLU A 55 -3.92 -4.47 -13.12
C GLU A 55 -4.27 -4.53 -11.63
N PHE A 56 -5.47 -4.07 -11.28
CA PHE A 56 -5.95 -4.15 -9.90
C PHE A 56 -6.29 -5.60 -9.54
N LEU A 57 -5.62 -6.14 -8.51
CA LEU A 57 -5.84 -7.50 -8.02
C LEU A 57 -6.88 -7.51 -6.90
N HIS A 58 -6.63 -6.75 -5.84
CA HIS A 58 -7.48 -6.68 -4.65
C HIS A 58 -7.46 -5.28 -4.07
N GLY A 59 -8.54 -4.86 -3.43
CA GLY A 59 -8.62 -3.52 -2.84
C GLY A 59 -9.04 -3.52 -1.39
N LEU A 60 -9.10 -2.30 -0.87
CA LEU A 60 -9.55 -1.89 0.45
C LEU A 60 -10.88 -2.49 0.92
N LYS A 61 -11.67 -3.07 0.01
CA LYS A 61 -13.01 -3.59 0.27
C LYS A 61 -13.02 -4.88 1.08
N ASP A 62 -11.96 -5.68 1.01
CA ASP A 62 -11.90 -7.02 1.62
C ASP A 62 -10.92 -7.09 2.79
N HIS A 63 -9.77 -6.46 2.65
CA HIS A 63 -8.75 -6.30 3.68
C HIS A 63 -8.28 -4.84 3.57
N MET A 64 -7.84 -4.19 4.66
CA MET A 64 -7.32 -2.81 4.66
C MET A 64 -5.97 -2.69 3.92
N SER A 65 -5.95 -3.18 2.69
CA SER A 65 -4.80 -3.37 1.83
C SER A 65 -5.27 -3.37 0.38
N ILE A 66 -4.45 -2.82 -0.50
CA ILE A 66 -4.66 -2.79 -1.95
C ILE A 66 -3.53 -3.54 -2.60
N SER A 67 -3.79 -4.34 -3.63
CA SER A 67 -2.80 -5.09 -4.38
C SER A 67 -3.04 -4.87 -5.87
N PHE A 68 -1.96 -4.64 -6.58
CA PHE A 68 -1.92 -4.39 -8.02
C PHE A 68 -0.81 -5.25 -8.60
N ARG A 69 -0.93 -5.53 -9.89
CA ARG A 69 0.11 -6.14 -10.68
C ARG A 69 0.53 -5.17 -11.75
N ASP A 70 1.81 -4.83 -11.79
CA ASP A 70 2.38 -4.15 -12.95
C ASP A 70 2.41 -5.12 -14.13
N ILE A 71 1.76 -4.75 -15.23
CA ILE A 71 1.63 -5.59 -16.42
C ILE A 71 2.89 -5.48 -17.29
N MET A 72 3.64 -4.38 -17.18
CA MET A 72 4.86 -4.14 -17.94
C MET A 72 6.04 -4.92 -17.37
N THR A 73 6.18 -4.95 -16.03
CA THR A 73 7.29 -5.60 -15.34
C THR A 73 6.89 -6.94 -14.70
N ASP A 74 5.60 -7.29 -14.75
CA ASP A 74 5.01 -8.48 -14.09
C ASP A 74 5.26 -8.50 -12.57
N GLU A 75 5.34 -7.32 -11.95
CA GLU A 75 5.63 -7.15 -10.52
C GLU A 75 4.34 -7.01 -9.71
N GLU A 76 4.30 -7.64 -8.54
CA GLU A 76 3.16 -7.49 -7.62
C GLU A 76 3.43 -6.35 -6.64
N ILE A 77 2.54 -5.36 -6.61
CA ILE A 77 2.61 -4.21 -5.71
C ILE A 77 1.46 -4.31 -4.73
N ARG A 78 1.76 -4.49 -3.46
CA ARG A 78 0.79 -4.49 -2.36
C ARG A 78 1.01 -3.29 -1.46
N PHE A 79 -0.05 -2.56 -1.13
CA PHE A 79 -0.03 -1.56 -0.08
C PHE A 79 -0.92 -2.01 1.07
N TYR A 80 -0.46 -1.84 2.30
CA TYR A 80 -1.23 -2.15 3.50
C TYR A 80 -0.87 -1.18 4.61
N ALA A 81 -1.79 -1.04 5.55
CA ALA A 81 -1.61 -0.24 6.74
C ALA A 81 -1.04 -1.10 7.88
N SER A 82 -0.05 -0.60 8.61
CA SER A 82 0.50 -1.23 9.82
C SER A 82 0.54 -0.21 10.96
N ASP A 83 0.11 -0.62 12.15
CA ASP A 83 0.04 0.19 13.39
C ASP A 83 1.31 0.04 14.28
N GLU A 84 2.35 -0.67 13.82
CA GLU A 84 3.59 -0.91 14.57
C GLU A 84 4.33 0.36 15.06
#